data_AF-A0A8K0DK14-F1
#
_entry.id   AF-A0A8K0DK14-F1
#
_cell.length_a   1.000
_cell.length_b   1.000
_cell.length_c   1.000
_cell.angle_alpha   90.00
_cell.angle_beta   90.00
_cell.angle_gamma   90.00
#
_symmetry.space_group_name_H-M   'P 1'
#
loop_
_entity.id
_entity.type
_entity.pdbx_description
1 polymer ?
#
loop_
_entity_poly.entity_id
_entity_poly.type
_entity_poly.pdbx_seq_one_letter_code
_entity_poly.pdbx_strand_id
1 'polypeptide(L)'
;MHRIPHSKKSFPDKRSVIYLQHGILASSADWVLPGPRKGFAYILADFGYDVLMSNVRGTRYSRKHTYLDLERHSLEFWDFSWHQTGALYNVLNTYEFLPRNEFLAQLGDTLCNDNSRFQILCTNTLFAICGFNEKQMNSSLLPIIMGHTPSGASTKQIYHCAPGVKSGKFQRWDYGWVSNLDCYGDTSPPNYNLRSIYAPVYLFYSKMIGWCINRCTEILLAYFNKE
;
A
#
# COMPACT_ATOMS: atom_id res chain seq x y z
N MET A 1 -9.73 -8.30 7.33
CA MET A 1 -10.42 -8.02 6.06
C MET A 1 -11.71 -7.28 6.39
N HIS A 2 -12.03 -6.21 5.66
CA HIS A 2 -13.29 -5.48 5.79
C HIS A 2 -14.21 -5.82 4.61
N ARG A 3 -15.52 -5.71 4.80
CA ARG A 3 -16.52 -6.04 3.78
C ARG A 3 -17.64 -5.02 3.80
N ILE A 4 -18.06 -4.58 2.62
CA ILE A 4 -19.33 -3.86 2.42
C ILE A 4 -20.22 -4.79 1.59
N PRO A 5 -21.30 -5.34 2.17
CA PRO A 5 -22.25 -6.12 1.40
C PRO A 5 -22.99 -5.22 0.42
N HIS A 6 -23.53 -5.83 -0.63
CA HIS A 6 -24.35 -5.16 -1.64
C HIS A 6 -25.51 -4.38 -1.01
N SER A 7 -25.90 -3.29 -1.67
CA SER A 7 -27.06 -2.50 -1.27
C SER A 7 -28.34 -3.36 -1.34
N LYS A 8 -29.19 -3.25 -0.31
CA LYS A 8 -30.52 -3.90 -0.27
C LYS A 8 -31.46 -3.45 -1.40
N LYS A 9 -31.08 -2.38 -2.12
CA LYS A 9 -31.80 -1.84 -3.28
C LYS A 9 -31.40 -2.49 -4.61
N SER A 10 -30.39 -3.38 -4.61
CA SER A 10 -29.90 -4.05 -5.82
C SER A 10 -30.65 -5.37 -6.09
N PHE A 11 -30.83 -5.70 -7.37
CA PHE A 11 -31.56 -6.91 -7.81
C PHE A 11 -30.71 -8.19 -7.63
N PRO A 12 -31.32 -9.37 -7.37
CA PRO A 12 -30.65 -10.52 -6.77
C PRO A 12 -29.74 -11.35 -7.70
N ASP A 13 -29.78 -11.13 -9.02
CA ASP A 13 -29.46 -12.18 -9.98
C ASP A 13 -27.98 -12.29 -10.39
N LYS A 14 -27.11 -11.34 -10.05
CA LYS A 14 -25.65 -11.49 -10.19
C LYS A 14 -24.89 -10.87 -9.03
N ARG A 15 -24.44 -11.73 -8.12
CA ARG A 15 -23.68 -11.37 -6.90
C ARG A 15 -22.19 -11.47 -7.14
N SER A 16 -21.67 -10.61 -8.02
CA SER A 16 -20.23 -10.58 -8.28
C SER A 16 -19.48 -9.96 -7.11
N VAL A 17 -18.40 -10.61 -6.69
CA VAL A 17 -17.51 -10.13 -5.64
C VAL A 17 -16.42 -9.26 -6.27
N ILE A 18 -16.16 -8.10 -5.68
CA ILE A 18 -15.01 -7.26 -6.04
C ILE A 18 -14.04 -7.24 -4.86
N TYR A 19 -12.78 -7.58 -5.14
CA TYR A 19 -11.70 -7.51 -4.17
C TYR A 19 -10.85 -6.26 -4.40
N LEU A 20 -10.78 -5.39 -3.39
CA LEU A 20 -9.98 -4.17 -3.38
C LEU A 20 -8.72 -4.36 -2.53
N GLN A 21 -7.57 -4.12 -3.15
CA GLN A 21 -6.26 -4.19 -2.51
C GLN A 21 -5.63 -2.81 -2.46
N HIS A 22 -5.31 -2.34 -1.26
CA HIS A 22 -4.63 -1.06 -1.08
C HIS A 22 -3.15 -1.11 -1.50
N GLY A 23 -2.54 0.06 -1.68
CA GLY A 23 -1.13 0.23 -2.03
C GLY A 23 -0.16 0.24 -0.83
N ILE A 24 1.09 0.65 -1.08
CA ILE A 24 2.13 0.81 -0.06
C ILE A 24 1.74 1.91 0.93
N LEU A 25 1.98 1.68 2.24
CA LEU A 25 1.66 2.60 3.35
C LEU A 25 0.17 2.95 3.51
N ALA A 26 -0.69 2.30 2.74
CA ALA A 26 -2.12 2.52 2.65
C ALA A 26 -2.90 1.42 3.39
N SER A 27 -4.23 1.50 3.37
CA SER A 27 -5.09 0.47 3.97
C SER A 27 -6.45 0.40 3.29
N SER A 28 -7.28 -0.58 3.70
CA SER A 28 -8.68 -0.65 3.28
C SER A 28 -9.48 0.64 3.51
N ALA A 29 -9.03 1.54 4.42
CA ALA A 29 -9.71 2.80 4.68
C ALA A 29 -9.76 3.72 3.44
N ASP A 30 -8.76 3.66 2.57
CA ASP A 30 -8.64 4.55 1.40
C ASP A 30 -9.85 4.44 0.45
N TRP A 31 -10.49 3.27 0.41
CA TRP A 31 -11.66 3.01 -0.43
C TRP A 31 -12.97 3.61 0.13
N VAL A 32 -12.98 4.06 1.39
CA VAL A 32 -14.17 4.57 2.09
C VAL A 32 -14.00 6.00 2.64
N LEU A 33 -12.76 6.47 2.84
CA LEU A 33 -12.44 7.80 3.40
C LEU A 33 -13.18 8.98 2.74
N PRO A 34 -13.38 9.02 1.40
CA PRO A 34 -14.14 10.11 0.76
C PRO A 34 -15.64 10.16 1.13
N GLY A 35 -16.15 9.17 1.89
CA GLY A 35 -17.52 9.08 2.36
C GLY A 35 -18.49 8.40 1.39
N PRO A 36 -19.76 8.18 1.77
CA PRO A 36 -20.71 7.33 1.03
C PRO A 36 -20.95 7.72 -0.44
N ARG A 37 -20.83 9.01 -0.79
CA ARG A 37 -21.09 9.50 -2.16
C ARG A 37 -19.89 9.40 -3.10
N LYS A 38 -18.66 9.32 -2.57
CA LYS A 38 -17.42 9.41 -3.34
C LYS A 38 -16.47 8.24 -3.09
N GLY A 39 -16.65 7.50 -2.01
CA GLY A 39 -15.85 6.34 -1.67
C GLY A 39 -16.11 5.21 -2.65
N PHE A 40 -15.04 4.73 -3.28
CA PHE A 40 -15.13 3.74 -4.36
C PHE A 40 -15.84 2.45 -3.91
N ALA A 41 -15.59 1.99 -2.68
CA ALA A 41 -16.26 0.80 -2.16
C ALA A 41 -17.77 0.99 -1.97
N TYR A 42 -18.21 2.20 -1.60
CA TYR A 42 -19.64 2.51 -1.48
C TYR A 42 -20.32 2.55 -2.85
N ILE A 43 -19.67 3.19 -3.83
CA ILE A 43 -20.17 3.25 -5.21
C ILE A 43 -20.37 1.83 -5.75
N LEU A 44 -19.38 0.94 -5.61
CA LEU A 44 -19.50 -0.45 -6.04
C LEU A 44 -20.62 -1.21 -5.32
N ALA A 45 -20.78 -1.03 -4.01
CA ALA A 45 -21.85 -1.66 -3.26
C ALA A 45 -23.25 -1.18 -3.71
N ASP A 46 -23.38 0.10 -4.07
CA ASP A 46 -24.61 0.67 -4.64
C ASP A 46 -24.91 0.13 -6.04
N PHE A 47 -23.88 -0.22 -6.82
CA PHE A 47 -24.02 -0.97 -8.08
C PHE A 47 -24.34 -2.47 -7.88
N GLY A 48 -24.46 -2.94 -6.64
CA GLY A 48 -24.87 -4.32 -6.32
C GLY A 48 -23.73 -5.31 -6.14
N TYR A 49 -22.48 -4.86 -6.11
CA TYR A 49 -21.32 -5.72 -5.87
C TYR A 49 -21.17 -6.05 -4.38
N ASP A 50 -20.63 -7.23 -4.08
CA ASP A 50 -20.14 -7.57 -2.74
C ASP A 50 -18.65 -7.18 -2.64
N VAL A 51 -18.35 -6.16 -1.84
CA VAL A 51 -17.02 -5.53 -1.86
C VAL A 51 -16.19 -6.02 -0.69
N LEU A 52 -15.11 -6.73 -0.99
CA LEU A 52 -14.10 -7.17 -0.04
C LEU A 52 -12.91 -6.24 -0.09
N MET A 53 -12.53 -5.69 1.05
CA MET A 53 -11.36 -4.82 1.19
C MET A 53 -10.33 -5.49 2.08
N SER A 54 -9.16 -5.73 1.52
CA SER A 54 -8.07 -6.41 2.21
C SER A 54 -7.17 -5.45 2.96
N ASN A 55 -6.39 -6.00 3.89
CA ASN A 55 -5.34 -5.29 4.60
C ASN A 55 -4.12 -6.20 4.68
N VAL A 56 -2.99 -5.75 4.12
CA VAL A 56 -1.72 -6.50 4.14
C VAL A 56 -1.17 -6.55 5.56
N ARG A 57 -0.48 -7.64 5.92
CA ARG A 57 0.21 -7.79 7.20
C ARG A 57 1.07 -6.55 7.53
N GLY A 58 1.09 -6.14 8.79
CA GLY A 58 1.81 -4.95 9.27
C GLY A 58 1.03 -3.63 9.13
N THR A 59 0.02 -3.54 8.25
CA THR A 59 -0.88 -2.38 8.23
C THR A 59 -1.71 -2.28 9.50
N ARG A 60 -2.23 -1.11 9.86
CA ARG A 60 -3.00 -0.83 11.09
C ARG A 60 -4.03 -1.89 11.44
N TYR A 61 -4.71 -2.45 10.44
CA TYR A 61 -5.80 -3.42 10.61
C TYR A 61 -5.37 -4.89 10.57
N SER A 62 -4.08 -5.17 10.39
CA SER A 62 -3.51 -6.52 10.21
C SER A 62 -2.21 -6.69 11.01
N ARG A 63 -2.25 -6.35 12.31
CA ARG A 63 -1.13 -6.42 13.26
C ARG A 63 -1.24 -7.54 14.30
N LYS A 64 -1.89 -8.66 13.96
CA LYS A 64 -1.97 -9.82 14.87
C LYS A 64 -1.34 -11.03 14.19
N HIS A 65 -0.60 -11.81 14.97
CA HIS A 65 -0.01 -13.07 14.53
C HIS A 65 -0.33 -14.16 15.56
N THR A 66 -0.44 -15.41 15.11
CA THR A 66 -0.84 -16.53 15.99
C THR A 66 0.27 -16.95 16.96
N TYR A 67 1.54 -16.72 16.57
CA TYR A 67 2.72 -17.19 17.31
C TYR A 67 3.71 -16.09 17.68
N LEU A 68 3.62 -14.93 17.01
CA LEU A 68 4.59 -13.85 17.15
C LEU A 68 3.90 -12.67 17.81
N ASP A 69 4.60 -12.05 18.73
CA ASP A 69 4.10 -10.91 19.49
C ASP A 69 4.90 -9.68 19.06
N LEU A 70 4.22 -8.55 18.84
CA LEU A 70 4.85 -7.35 18.30
C LEU A 70 5.91 -6.75 19.21
N GLU A 71 5.77 -6.91 20.53
CA GLU A 71 6.72 -6.36 21.49
C GLU A 71 7.88 -7.32 21.72
N ARG A 72 7.57 -8.63 21.85
CA ARG A 72 8.57 -9.66 22.18
C ARG A 72 9.33 -10.20 20.96
N HIS A 73 8.71 -10.17 19.79
CA HIS A 73 9.21 -10.80 18.56
C HIS A 73 9.16 -9.82 17.37
N SER A 74 9.48 -8.54 17.61
CA SER A 74 9.35 -7.46 16.63
C SER A 74 10.12 -7.75 15.34
N LEU A 75 11.34 -8.26 15.45
CA LEU A 75 12.19 -8.59 14.32
C LEU A 75 11.52 -9.63 13.40
N GLU A 76 11.06 -10.74 13.98
CA GLU A 76 10.42 -11.84 13.26
C GLU A 76 9.04 -11.43 12.72
N PHE A 77 8.31 -10.60 13.47
CA PHE A 77 6.99 -10.10 13.08
C PHE A 77 7.05 -9.25 11.79
N TRP A 78 8.10 -8.45 11.64
CA TRP A 78 8.28 -7.50 10.53
C TRP A 78 9.16 -8.02 9.39
N ASP A 79 9.74 -9.23 9.50
CA ASP A 79 10.52 -9.87 8.43
C ASP A 79 9.64 -10.43 7.31
N PHE A 80 9.05 -9.53 6.53
CA PHE A 80 8.31 -9.86 5.31
C PHE A 80 8.49 -8.78 4.24
N SER A 81 8.61 -9.19 2.98
CA SER A 81 8.42 -8.31 1.83
C SER A 81 7.18 -8.79 1.05
N TRP A 82 7.04 -8.41 -0.22
CA TRP A 82 6.06 -9.04 -1.12
C TRP A 82 6.28 -10.56 -1.25
N HIS A 83 7.48 -11.04 -0.89
CA HIS A 83 7.87 -12.45 -0.80
C HIS A 83 8.35 -12.76 0.63
N GLN A 84 8.14 -13.98 1.12
CA GLN A 84 8.56 -14.42 2.46
C GLN A 84 10.03 -14.85 2.52
N THR A 85 10.60 -14.82 3.73
CA THR A 85 11.96 -15.18 4.21
C THR A 85 13.06 -14.14 4.03
N GLY A 86 14.11 -14.18 4.88
CA GLY A 86 15.53 -13.87 4.60
C GLY A 86 16.17 -12.67 5.35
N ALA A 87 17.06 -12.99 6.29
CA ALA A 87 17.69 -12.16 7.33
C ALA A 87 18.82 -11.24 6.85
N LEU A 88 18.63 -9.91 6.89
CA LEU A 88 19.72 -8.93 6.80
C LEU A 88 19.25 -7.48 7.11
N TYR A 89 18.77 -7.22 8.33
CA TYR A 89 18.29 -5.86 8.71
C TYR A 89 18.78 -5.33 10.06
N ASN A 90 19.99 -5.71 10.49
CA ASN A 90 20.54 -5.34 11.79
C ASN A 90 21.25 -3.97 11.86
N VAL A 91 21.06 -3.05 10.91
CA VAL A 91 21.85 -1.79 10.90
C VAL A 91 21.09 -0.58 11.46
N LEU A 92 19.75 -0.59 11.49
CA LEU A 92 18.97 0.58 11.96
C LEU A 92 17.93 0.27 13.06
N ASN A 93 17.76 -0.99 13.45
CA ASN A 93 16.79 -1.45 14.48
C ASN A 93 15.35 -0.91 14.27
N THR A 94 14.98 -0.61 13.03
CA THR A 94 13.67 -0.09 12.62
C THR A 94 13.02 -1.02 11.60
N TYR A 95 12.27 -2.00 12.10
CA TYR A 95 11.63 -3.02 11.27
C TYR A 95 10.30 -2.54 10.64
N GLU A 96 9.69 -1.51 11.24
CA GLU A 96 8.52 -0.80 10.73
C GLU A 96 8.93 0.54 10.12
N PHE A 97 8.50 0.80 8.88
CA PHE A 97 8.70 2.08 8.23
C PHE A 97 7.57 3.04 8.59
N LEU A 98 7.92 4.19 9.17
CA LEU A 98 7.00 5.19 9.72
C LEU A 98 6.01 4.58 10.71
N PRO A 99 6.49 4.08 11.87
CA PRO A 99 5.61 3.52 12.88
C PRO A 99 4.64 4.57 13.39
N ARG A 100 3.39 4.15 13.63
CA ARG A 100 2.39 5.03 14.24
C ARG A 100 2.84 5.39 15.66
N ASN A 101 3.21 6.64 15.86
CA ASN A 101 3.41 7.21 17.18
C ASN A 101 2.12 7.92 17.61
N GLU A 102 1.57 7.54 18.77
CA GLU A 102 0.34 8.13 19.31
C GLU A 102 0.46 9.64 19.53
N PHE A 103 1.65 10.12 19.91
CA PHE A 103 1.98 11.54 19.99
C PHE A 103 1.93 12.23 18.62
N LEU A 104 2.50 11.60 17.58
CA LEU A 104 2.45 12.15 16.22
C LEU A 104 1.03 12.12 15.65
N ALA A 105 0.22 11.14 16.03
CA ALA A 105 -1.19 11.08 15.64
C ALA A 105 -1.99 12.23 16.27
N GLN A 106 -1.79 12.51 17.57
CA GLN A 106 -2.44 13.64 18.26
C GLN A 106 -1.98 15.00 17.73
N LEU A 107 -0.68 15.13 17.44
CA LEU A 107 -0.15 16.30 16.74
C LEU A 107 -0.78 16.44 15.35
N GLY A 108 -0.92 15.35 14.61
CA GLY A 108 -1.62 15.33 13.32
C GLY A 108 -3.06 15.83 13.43
N ASP A 109 -3.83 15.34 14.41
CA ASP A 109 -5.21 15.78 14.64
C ASP A 109 -5.28 17.30 14.88
N THR A 110 -4.32 17.86 15.62
CA THR A 110 -4.29 19.31 15.90
C THR A 110 -3.78 20.13 14.71
N LEU A 111 -2.71 19.68 14.06
CA LEU A 111 -2.04 20.42 13.00
C LEU A 111 -2.81 20.37 11.69
N CYS A 112 -3.48 19.25 11.39
CA CYS A 112 -4.16 19.01 10.13
C CYS A 112 -5.64 19.43 10.13
N ASN A 113 -6.20 19.80 11.30
CA ASN A 113 -7.59 20.25 11.46
C ASN A 113 -7.98 21.39 10.52
N ASP A 114 -9.26 21.43 10.17
CA ASP A 114 -9.82 22.45 9.29
C ASP A 114 -9.60 23.85 9.87
N ASN A 115 -9.08 24.76 9.05
CA ASN A 115 -8.67 26.13 9.40
C ASN A 115 -7.40 26.24 10.27
N SER A 116 -6.68 25.14 10.52
CA SER A 116 -5.34 25.20 11.11
C SER A 116 -4.37 25.90 10.17
N ARG A 117 -3.55 26.82 10.70
CA ARG A 117 -2.46 27.47 9.95
C ARG A 117 -1.38 26.47 9.52
N PHE A 118 -1.31 25.31 10.17
CA PHE A 118 -0.32 24.27 9.91
C PHE A 118 -0.84 23.15 9.01
N GLN A 119 -2.07 23.25 8.48
CA GLN A 119 -2.64 22.26 7.56
C GLN A 119 -1.77 22.08 6.29
N ILE A 120 -1.03 23.13 5.91
CA ILE A 120 -0.04 23.11 4.82
C ILE A 120 1.12 22.12 5.05
N LEU A 121 1.49 21.85 6.31
CA LEU A 121 2.52 20.86 6.63
C LEU A 121 1.99 19.44 6.36
N CYS A 122 0.70 19.21 6.61
CA CYS A 122 0.05 17.93 6.39
C CYS A 122 -0.12 17.64 4.89
N THR A 123 -0.56 18.62 4.10
CA THR A 123 -0.66 18.47 2.63
C THR A 123 0.71 18.20 2.01
N ASN A 124 1.74 18.97 2.38
CA ASN A 124 3.09 18.78 1.84
C ASN A 124 3.68 17.43 2.22
N THR A 125 3.45 16.97 3.45
CA THR A 125 3.89 15.64 3.91
C THR A 125 3.18 14.55 3.11
N LEU A 126 1.86 14.66 2.93
CA LEU A 126 1.07 13.71 2.15
C LEU A 126 1.51 13.69 0.68
N PHE A 127 1.78 14.85 0.08
CA PHE A 127 2.26 14.94 -1.30
C PHE A 127 3.69 14.42 -1.49
N ALA A 128 4.56 14.56 -0.49
CA ALA A 128 5.89 13.95 -0.53
C ALA A 128 5.83 12.42 -0.59
N ILE A 129 4.84 11.81 0.06
CA ILE A 129 4.65 10.35 0.10
C ILE A 129 3.89 9.85 -1.15
N CYS A 130 2.79 10.51 -1.50
CA CYS A 130 1.81 9.99 -2.48
C CYS A 130 1.91 10.64 -3.87
N GLY A 131 2.56 11.79 -3.99
CA GLY A 131 2.59 12.61 -5.21
C GLY A 131 1.75 13.89 -5.09
N PHE A 132 2.13 14.91 -5.87
CA PHE A 132 1.56 16.26 -5.77
C PHE A 132 0.34 16.43 -6.67
N ASN A 133 -0.83 16.75 -6.08
CA ASN A 133 -2.00 17.21 -6.83
C ASN A 133 -2.95 18.04 -5.95
N GLU A 134 -2.63 19.31 -5.79
CA GLU A 134 -3.39 20.23 -4.92
C GLU A 134 -4.84 20.41 -5.39
N LYS A 135 -5.08 20.53 -6.70
CA LYS A 135 -6.42 20.79 -7.26
C LYS A 135 -7.43 19.68 -6.97
N GLN A 136 -6.96 18.45 -6.77
CA GLN A 136 -7.81 17.29 -6.47
C GLN A 136 -7.86 16.95 -4.98
N MET A 137 -7.07 17.63 -4.14
CA MET A 137 -7.03 17.38 -2.70
C MET A 137 -8.16 18.16 -2.00
N ASN A 138 -9.04 17.45 -1.30
CA ASN A 138 -10.01 18.07 -0.41
C ASN A 138 -9.36 18.27 0.96
N SER A 139 -8.99 19.51 1.29
CA SER A 139 -8.31 19.83 2.54
C SER A 139 -9.12 19.46 3.78
N SER A 140 -10.46 19.50 3.71
CA SER A 140 -11.33 19.07 4.81
C SER A 140 -11.26 17.58 5.14
N LEU A 141 -10.69 16.76 4.25
CA LEU A 141 -10.45 15.34 4.53
C LEU A 141 -9.07 15.08 5.13
N LEU A 142 -8.17 16.07 5.17
CA LEU A 142 -6.80 15.89 5.66
C LEU A 142 -6.72 15.37 7.10
N PRO A 143 -7.53 15.83 8.07
CA PRO A 143 -7.47 15.27 9.43
C PRO A 143 -7.75 13.77 9.42
N ILE A 144 -8.75 13.37 8.64
CA ILE A 144 -9.15 11.97 8.53
C ILE A 144 -8.10 11.16 7.77
N ILE A 145 -7.56 11.69 6.66
CA ILE A 145 -6.51 11.03 5.87
C ILE A 145 -5.26 10.81 6.72
N MET A 146 -4.78 11.84 7.43
CA MET A 146 -3.57 11.75 8.26
C MET A 146 -3.78 10.86 9.50
N GLY A 147 -5.02 10.72 9.97
CA GLY A 147 -5.36 9.75 11.02
C GLY A 147 -5.28 8.27 10.56
N HIS A 148 -5.30 8.01 9.25
CA HIS A 148 -5.26 6.65 8.67
C HIS A 148 -3.99 6.35 7.86
N THR A 149 -3.25 7.38 7.46
CA THR A 149 -2.05 7.30 6.61
C THR A 149 -0.87 7.99 7.29
N PRO A 150 0.31 7.35 7.39
CA PRO A 150 0.62 6.01 6.90
C PRO A 150 0.02 4.91 7.79
N SER A 151 -0.46 3.82 7.17
CA SER A 151 -1.02 2.68 7.90
C SER A 151 0.06 1.69 8.39
N GLY A 152 1.34 1.99 8.13
CA GLY A 152 2.49 1.15 8.42
C GLY A 152 2.84 0.20 7.27
N ALA A 153 4.13 -0.05 7.10
CA ALA A 153 4.69 -1.01 6.16
C ALA A 153 5.97 -1.61 6.75
N SER A 154 6.36 -2.81 6.32
CA SER A 154 7.69 -3.32 6.66
C SER A 154 8.75 -2.48 5.95
N THR A 155 9.82 -2.13 6.66
CA THR A 155 10.99 -1.45 6.08
C THR A 155 11.54 -2.21 4.85
N LYS A 156 11.42 -3.55 4.85
CA LYS A 156 11.79 -4.41 3.73
C LYS A 156 10.98 -4.13 2.46
N GLN A 157 9.69 -3.77 2.57
CA GLN A 157 8.86 -3.43 1.40
C GLN A 157 9.33 -2.16 0.71
N ILE A 158 9.77 -1.16 1.48
CA ILE A 158 10.32 0.10 0.96
C ILE A 158 11.68 -0.16 0.30
N TYR A 159 12.55 -0.93 0.98
CA TYR A 159 13.83 -1.33 0.40
C TYR A 159 13.68 -2.22 -0.83
N HIS A 160 12.60 -3.00 -0.99
CA HIS A 160 12.37 -3.79 -2.22
C HIS A 160 12.11 -2.85 -3.39
N CYS A 161 11.34 -1.80 -3.14
CA CYS A 161 10.98 -0.83 -4.17
C CYS A 161 12.22 -0.07 -4.67
N ALA A 162 13.17 0.26 -3.80
CA ALA A 162 14.32 1.12 -4.13
C ALA A 162 15.24 0.58 -5.25
N PRO A 163 15.67 -0.70 -5.27
CA PRO A 163 16.39 -1.28 -6.41
C PRO A 163 15.54 -1.37 -7.67
N GLY A 164 14.22 -1.56 -7.59
CA GLY A 164 13.34 -1.53 -8.77
C GLY A 164 13.39 -0.17 -9.48
N VAL A 165 13.47 0.91 -8.70
CA VAL A 165 13.64 2.28 -9.22
C VAL A 165 15.02 2.48 -9.86
N LYS A 166 16.10 1.93 -9.28
CA LYS A 166 17.49 2.12 -9.78
C LYS A 166 17.89 1.18 -10.92
N SER A 167 17.53 -0.10 -10.83
CA SER A 167 17.93 -1.14 -11.79
C SER A 167 16.97 -1.26 -12.97
N GLY A 168 15.74 -0.75 -12.83
CA GLY A 168 14.67 -0.93 -13.83
C GLY A 168 14.20 -2.38 -13.98
N LYS A 169 14.57 -3.27 -13.06
CA LYS A 169 14.16 -4.68 -13.08
C LYS A 169 12.97 -4.90 -12.15
N PHE A 170 11.96 -5.60 -12.66
CA PHE A 170 10.86 -6.10 -11.86
C PHE A 170 11.16 -7.55 -11.44
N GLN A 171 11.77 -7.70 -10.26
CA GLN A 171 12.35 -8.97 -9.79
C GLN A 171 11.99 -9.31 -8.35
N ARG A 172 12.24 -10.57 -7.98
CA ARG A 172 12.10 -11.06 -6.60
C ARG A 172 13.07 -10.36 -5.65
N TRP A 173 12.87 -10.57 -4.36
CA TRP A 173 13.72 -9.99 -3.32
C TRP A 173 15.17 -10.49 -3.47
N ASP A 174 16.15 -9.60 -3.36
CA ASP A 174 17.57 -9.96 -3.37
C ASP A 174 18.05 -10.27 -1.95
N TYR A 175 18.30 -11.54 -1.65
CA TYR A 175 18.81 -12.00 -0.36
C TYR A 175 20.34 -11.91 -0.23
N GLY A 176 21.03 -11.49 -1.30
CA GLY A 176 22.47 -11.64 -1.43
C GLY A 176 22.87 -13.03 -1.92
N TRP A 177 24.11 -13.16 -2.36
CA TRP A 177 24.61 -14.30 -3.14
C TRP A 177 24.26 -15.68 -2.55
N VAL A 178 24.66 -15.96 -1.30
CA VAL A 178 24.50 -17.29 -0.68
C VAL A 178 23.02 -17.63 -0.49
N SER A 179 22.27 -16.73 0.15
CA SER A 179 20.85 -16.93 0.42
C SER A 179 20.00 -16.98 -0.85
N ASN A 180 20.39 -16.26 -1.92
CA ASN A 180 19.74 -16.39 -3.22
C ASN A 180 19.95 -17.79 -3.80
N LEU A 181 21.15 -18.36 -3.68
CA LEU A 181 21.42 -19.70 -4.20
C LEU A 181 20.56 -20.75 -3.48
N ASP A 182 20.40 -20.63 -2.16
CA ASP A 182 19.55 -21.51 -1.38
C ASP A 182 18.05 -21.31 -1.71
N CYS A 183 17.60 -20.07 -1.90
CA CYS A 183 16.18 -19.76 -2.09
C CYS A 183 15.71 -19.92 -3.55
N TYR A 184 16.58 -19.65 -4.52
CA TYR A 184 16.25 -19.55 -5.94
C TYR A 184 17.04 -20.50 -6.83
N GLY A 185 18.11 -21.13 -6.32
CA GLY A 185 19.02 -21.93 -7.13
C GLY A 185 19.95 -21.09 -8.03
N ASP A 186 19.96 -19.76 -7.84
CA ASP A 186 20.82 -18.82 -8.57
C ASP A 186 21.37 -17.77 -7.60
N THR A 187 22.55 -17.25 -7.87
CA THR A 187 23.22 -16.18 -7.14
C THR A 187 22.49 -14.83 -7.23
N SER A 188 21.66 -14.65 -8.26
CA SER A 188 20.88 -13.43 -8.50
C SER A 188 19.37 -13.69 -8.42
N PRO A 189 18.57 -12.71 -7.95
CA PRO A 189 17.12 -12.89 -7.87
C PRO A 189 16.49 -12.93 -9.28
N PRO A 190 15.57 -13.87 -9.55
CA PRO A 190 14.94 -13.97 -10.86
C PRO A 190 13.92 -12.84 -11.09
N ASN A 191 13.76 -12.43 -12.35
CA ASN A 191 12.73 -11.48 -12.77
C ASN A 191 11.33 -12.13 -12.74
N TYR A 192 10.29 -11.33 -12.52
CA TYR A 192 8.91 -11.80 -12.76
C TYR A 192 8.64 -11.87 -14.25
N ASN A 193 8.08 -13.00 -14.69
CA ASN A 193 7.62 -13.16 -16.06
C ASN A 193 6.23 -12.51 -16.23
N LEU A 194 6.19 -11.27 -16.73
CA LEU A 194 4.93 -10.56 -16.99
C LEU A 194 4.06 -11.25 -18.07
N ARG A 195 4.66 -12.11 -18.94
CA ARG A 195 3.90 -12.94 -19.91
C ARG A 195 3.04 -14.01 -19.29
N SER A 196 3.25 -14.30 -18.01
CA SER A 196 2.39 -15.23 -17.26
C SER A 196 1.08 -14.59 -16.78
N ILE A 197 0.86 -13.30 -17.04
CA ILE A 197 -0.38 -12.60 -16.69
C ILE A 197 -1.39 -12.79 -17.83
N TYR A 198 -2.30 -13.76 -17.67
CA TYR A 198 -3.37 -14.05 -18.63
C TYR A 198 -4.70 -13.31 -18.33
N ALA A 199 -4.82 -12.72 -17.14
CA ALA A 199 -6.02 -11.98 -16.76
C ALA A 199 -6.12 -10.66 -17.55
N PRO A 200 -7.32 -10.25 -18.02
CA PRO A 200 -7.50 -8.94 -18.64
C PRO A 200 -7.12 -7.82 -17.68
N VAL A 201 -6.18 -6.94 -18.09
CA VAL A 201 -5.68 -5.83 -17.27
C VAL A 201 -6.11 -4.50 -17.87
N TYR A 202 -6.70 -3.65 -17.03
CA TYR A 202 -6.94 -2.24 -17.34
C TYR A 202 -6.06 -1.38 -16.42
N LEU A 203 -5.22 -0.53 -17.02
CA LEU A 203 -4.25 0.28 -16.28
C LEU A 203 -4.67 1.74 -16.26
N PHE A 204 -4.90 2.27 -15.06
CA PHE A 204 -5.08 3.70 -14.80
C PHE A 204 -3.82 4.23 -14.11
N TYR A 205 -3.20 5.26 -14.67
CA TYR A 205 -1.99 5.84 -14.13
C TYR A 205 -1.95 7.37 -14.28
N SER A 206 -1.10 8.01 -13.48
CA SER A 206 -0.81 9.44 -13.55
C SER A 206 0.68 9.65 -13.82
N LYS A 207 1.04 10.78 -14.43
CA LYS A 207 2.44 11.19 -14.59
C LYS A 207 3.01 11.84 -13.33
N MET A 208 2.18 12.13 -12.33
CA MET A 208 2.54 12.87 -11.11
C MET A 208 2.58 11.97 -9.86
N ILE A 209 2.99 10.70 -9.99
CA ILE A 209 3.05 9.79 -8.85
C ILE A 209 4.38 10.01 -8.08
N GLY A 210 4.39 9.71 -6.77
CA GLY A 210 5.60 9.75 -5.94
C GLY A 210 6.77 8.91 -6.50
N TRP A 211 8.00 9.25 -6.09
CA TRP A 211 9.27 8.77 -6.67
C TRP A 211 9.38 7.24 -6.79
N CYS A 212 8.81 6.47 -5.86
CA CYS A 212 8.86 5.00 -5.89
C CYS A 212 8.02 4.35 -7.01
N ILE A 213 6.99 5.02 -7.53
CA ILE A 213 5.98 4.36 -8.40
C ILE A 213 6.17 4.71 -9.89
N ASN A 214 6.77 5.86 -10.21
CA ASN A 214 6.92 6.30 -11.60
C ASN A 214 7.68 5.29 -12.46
N ARG A 215 8.84 4.80 -11.99
CA ARG A 215 9.66 3.87 -12.78
C ARG A 215 9.02 2.48 -12.94
N CYS A 216 8.32 1.99 -11.93
CA CYS A 216 7.55 0.74 -12.01
C CYS A 216 6.39 0.85 -13.01
N THR A 217 5.72 2.01 -13.03
CA THR A 217 4.62 2.29 -13.97
C THR A 217 5.11 2.30 -15.41
N GLU A 218 6.29 2.89 -15.67
CA GLU A 218 6.90 2.88 -17.01
C GLU A 218 7.21 1.46 -17.51
N ILE A 219 7.72 0.57 -16.65
CA ILE A 219 7.99 -0.83 -17.01
C ILE A 219 6.68 -1.55 -17.38
N LEU A 220 5.63 -1.36 -16.59
CA LEU A 220 4.32 -1.97 -16.85
C LEU A 220 3.67 -1.42 -18.12
N LEU A 221 3.76 -0.10 -18.36
CA LEU A 221 3.27 0.52 -19.59
C LEU A 221 4.03 0.02 -20.83
N ALA A 222 5.34 -0.09 -20.74
CA ALA A 222 6.16 -0.63 -21.82
C ALA A 222 5.83 -2.10 -22.14
N TYR A 223 5.25 -2.83 -21.18
CA TYR A 223 4.79 -4.20 -21.35
C TYR A 223 3.37 -4.25 -21.93
N PHE A 224 2.40 -3.61 -21.28
CA PHE A 224 0.98 -3.71 -21.65
C PHE A 224 0.57 -2.87 -22.86
N ASN A 225 1.34 -1.84 -23.26
CA ASN A 225 1.05 -1.07 -24.48
C ASN A 225 1.71 -1.65 -25.75
N LYS A 226 2.44 -2.78 -25.65
CA LYS A 226 3.07 -3.45 -26.80
C LYS A 226 2.19 -4.52 -27.43
N GLU A 227 1.02 -4.78 -26.87
CA GLU A 227 -0.06 -5.59 -27.44
C GLU A 227 -1.21 -4.67 -27.89
#